data_AF-A0A383W4S7-F1
#
_entry.id   AF-A0A383W4S7-F1
#
_cell.length_a   1.000
_cell.length_b   1.000
_cell.length_c   1.000
_cell.angle_alpha   90.00
_cell.angle_beta   90.00
_cell.angle_gamma   90.00
#
_symmetry.space_group_name_H-M   'P 1'
#
loop_
_entity.id
_entity.type
_entity.pdbx_description
1 polymer ?
#
loop_
_entity_poly.entity_id
_entity_poly.type
_entity_poly.pdbx_seq_one_letter_code
_entity_poly.pdbx_strand_id
1 'polypeptide(L)'
;MAAASQDIQQLSVLDVSTPHSAVQALEAKVQDQFRRLRSILQDLQYAAEEQETPDQVQRVATCLAHHQGELDRAHKAYLDARVSFARRKDQSYVQQRQELIGSPDFSQRQRRIASEQDALTGAQDVTASLRRTKQLMAQNLEQTHGNISVIAAGNRRLGEADDELVGQKQHFREAHGSLGTLKRQAMIDRFGGWADGRLPSCSCPLYCEPAETS
;
A
#
# COMPACT_ATOMS: atom_id res chain seq x y z
N MET A 1 -27.42 -43.29 -46.51
CA MET A 1 -26.38 -43.35 -45.45
C MET A 1 -25.04 -42.74 -45.88
N ALA A 2 -24.60 -42.90 -47.13
CA ALA A 2 -23.35 -42.27 -47.62
C ALA A 2 -23.29 -40.74 -47.40
N ALA A 3 -24.39 -40.02 -47.67
CA ALA A 3 -24.47 -38.57 -47.42
C ALA A 3 -24.31 -38.21 -45.92
N ALA A 4 -24.90 -38.98 -45.02
CA ALA A 4 -24.76 -38.76 -43.57
C ALA A 4 -23.35 -39.03 -43.07
N SER A 5 -22.70 -40.07 -43.59
CA SER A 5 -21.29 -40.32 -43.30
C SER A 5 -20.39 -39.18 -43.79
N GLN A 6 -20.70 -38.60 -44.95
CA GLN A 6 -19.93 -37.48 -45.51
C GLN A 6 -20.10 -36.20 -44.68
N ASP A 7 -21.33 -35.89 -44.25
CA ASP A 7 -21.60 -34.71 -43.42
C ASP A 7 -21.00 -34.84 -42.00
N ILE A 8 -21.00 -36.06 -41.42
CA ILE A 8 -20.33 -36.35 -40.14
C ILE A 8 -18.81 -36.21 -40.28
N GLN A 9 -18.23 -36.68 -41.38
CA GLN A 9 -16.82 -36.48 -41.68
C GLN A 9 -16.48 -35.00 -41.85
N GLN A 10 -17.33 -34.22 -42.52
CA GLN A 10 -17.16 -32.78 -42.62
C GLN A 10 -17.15 -32.11 -41.23
N LEU A 11 -18.00 -32.54 -40.30
CA LEU A 11 -17.99 -32.06 -38.91
C LEU A 11 -16.65 -32.34 -38.20
N SER A 12 -16.00 -33.47 -38.50
CA SER A 12 -14.70 -33.82 -37.93
C SER A 12 -13.53 -33.00 -38.48
N VAL A 13 -13.62 -32.48 -39.71
CA VAL A 13 -12.54 -31.69 -40.35
C VAL A 13 -12.82 -30.18 -40.31
N LEU A 14 -13.98 -29.76 -39.80
CA LEU A 14 -14.34 -28.35 -39.66
C LEU A 14 -13.29 -27.57 -38.86
N ASP A 15 -12.87 -26.45 -39.45
CA ASP A 15 -11.95 -25.52 -38.79
C ASP A 15 -12.67 -24.78 -37.64
N VAL A 16 -11.93 -24.50 -36.57
CA VAL A 16 -12.41 -23.78 -35.39
C VAL A 16 -12.84 -22.35 -35.75
N SER A 17 -12.26 -21.78 -36.81
CA SER A 17 -12.57 -20.44 -37.32
C SER A 17 -13.94 -20.34 -38.01
N THR A 18 -14.64 -21.46 -38.21
CA THR A 18 -15.94 -21.43 -38.88
C THR A 18 -16.99 -20.68 -38.06
N PRO A 19 -17.83 -19.85 -38.72
CA PRO A 19 -18.84 -19.09 -38.02
C PRO A 19 -19.88 -20.03 -37.41
N HIS A 20 -20.35 -19.69 -36.21
CA HIS A 20 -21.26 -20.54 -35.43
C HIS A 20 -22.54 -20.92 -36.21
N SER A 21 -23.05 -20.01 -37.06
CA SER A 21 -24.21 -20.25 -37.92
C SER A 21 -23.97 -21.36 -38.95
N ALA A 22 -22.76 -21.48 -39.50
CA ALA A 22 -22.43 -22.55 -40.46
C ALA A 22 -22.33 -23.91 -39.76
N VAL A 23 -21.77 -23.94 -38.54
CA VAL A 23 -21.71 -25.16 -37.72
C VAL A 23 -23.12 -25.63 -37.35
N GLN A 24 -23.99 -24.71 -36.90
CA GLN A 24 -25.38 -25.02 -36.58
C GLN A 24 -26.15 -25.52 -37.82
N ALA A 25 -25.92 -24.93 -39.00
CA ALA A 25 -26.55 -25.39 -40.23
C ALA A 25 -26.14 -26.82 -40.61
N LEU A 26 -24.88 -27.19 -40.40
CA LEU A 26 -24.42 -28.56 -40.65
C LEU A 26 -24.98 -29.55 -39.62
N GLU A 27 -24.99 -29.17 -38.34
CA GLU A 27 -25.63 -29.99 -37.29
C GLU A 27 -27.11 -30.22 -37.56
N ALA A 28 -27.84 -29.19 -38.01
CA ALA A 28 -29.24 -29.31 -38.39
C ALA A 28 -29.44 -30.31 -39.55
N LYS A 29 -28.59 -30.24 -40.59
CA LYS A 29 -28.63 -31.20 -41.71
C LYS A 29 -28.41 -32.64 -41.25
N VAL A 30 -27.41 -32.87 -40.40
CA VAL A 30 -27.11 -34.20 -39.86
C VAL A 30 -28.28 -34.70 -39.00
N GLN A 31 -28.88 -33.85 -38.16
CA GLN A 31 -30.05 -34.19 -37.36
C GLN A 31 -31.28 -34.53 -38.22
N ASP A 32 -31.53 -33.79 -39.29
CA ASP A 32 -32.63 -34.09 -40.21
C ASP A 32 -32.44 -35.41 -40.95
N GLN A 33 -31.20 -35.75 -41.31
CA GLN A 33 -30.89 -37.07 -41.87
C GLN A 33 -31.13 -38.20 -40.85
N PHE A 34 -30.75 -38.01 -39.59
CA PHE A 34 -31.07 -38.97 -38.52
C PHE A 34 -32.58 -39.11 -38.31
N ARG A 35 -33.36 -38.03 -38.37
CA ARG A 35 -34.83 -38.08 -38.28
C ARG A 35 -35.44 -38.89 -39.42
N ARG A 36 -34.99 -38.66 -40.66
CA ARG A 36 -35.44 -39.43 -41.84
C ARG A 36 -35.08 -40.92 -41.75
N LEU A 37 -33.88 -41.24 -41.28
CA LEU A 37 -33.48 -42.64 -41.11
C LEU A 37 -34.28 -43.35 -40.02
N ARG A 38 -34.63 -42.64 -38.93
CA ARG A 38 -35.51 -43.17 -37.88
C ARG A 38 -36.93 -43.40 -38.40
N SER A 39 -37.48 -42.50 -39.22
CA SER A 39 -38.82 -42.71 -39.80
C SER A 39 -38.83 -43.92 -40.74
N ILE A 40 -37.82 -44.06 -41.62
CA ILE A 40 -37.71 -45.24 -42.51
C ILE A 40 -37.59 -46.54 -41.70
N LEU A 41 -36.83 -46.53 -40.60
CA LEU A 41 -36.75 -47.70 -39.71
C LEU A 41 -38.10 -48.02 -39.07
N GLN A 42 -38.86 -47.01 -38.68
CA GLN A 42 -40.18 -47.18 -38.11
C GLN A 42 -41.17 -47.74 -39.14
N ASP A 43 -41.13 -47.24 -40.38
CA ASP A 43 -41.92 -47.75 -41.50
C ASP A 43 -41.57 -49.22 -41.81
N LEU A 44 -40.28 -49.57 -41.77
CA LEU A 44 -39.80 -50.95 -41.91
C LEU A 44 -40.23 -51.85 -40.75
N GLN A 45 -40.36 -51.31 -39.53
CA GLN A 45 -40.90 -52.06 -38.38
C GLN A 45 -42.37 -52.38 -38.57
N TYR A 46 -43.19 -51.40 -39.00
CA TYR A 46 -44.60 -51.65 -39.32
C TYR A 46 -44.75 -52.66 -40.47
N ALA A 47 -43.95 -52.53 -41.52
CA ALA A 47 -43.94 -53.48 -42.63
C ALA A 47 -43.48 -54.90 -42.21
N ALA A 48 -42.72 -55.03 -41.11
CA ALA A 48 -42.34 -56.32 -40.54
C ALA A 48 -43.51 -56.99 -39.82
N GLU A 49 -44.33 -56.21 -39.11
CA GLU A 49 -45.51 -56.68 -38.38
C GLU A 49 -46.61 -57.21 -39.33
N GLU A 50 -46.66 -56.69 -40.55
CA GLU A 50 -47.63 -57.09 -41.59
C GLU A 50 -47.24 -58.38 -42.36
N GLN A 51 -46.08 -58.99 -42.09
CA GLN A 51 -45.63 -60.19 -42.81
C GLN A 51 -46.30 -61.48 -42.31
N GLU A 52 -46.95 -62.24 -43.20
CA GLU A 52 -47.64 -63.49 -42.85
C GLU A 52 -46.74 -64.74 -42.90
N THR A 53 -45.57 -64.69 -43.56
CA THR A 53 -44.68 -65.85 -43.70
C THR A 53 -43.44 -65.77 -42.80
N PRO A 54 -43.07 -66.87 -42.12
CA PRO A 54 -41.96 -66.86 -41.16
C PRO A 54 -40.60 -66.55 -41.80
N ASP A 55 -40.39 -66.91 -43.07
CA ASP A 55 -39.17 -66.59 -43.81
C ASP A 55 -39.04 -65.09 -44.12
N GLN A 56 -40.15 -64.40 -44.38
CA GLN A 56 -40.16 -62.96 -44.62
C GLN A 56 -39.95 -62.18 -43.33
N VAL A 57 -40.58 -62.61 -42.23
CA VAL A 57 -40.38 -62.04 -40.88
C VAL A 57 -38.90 -62.08 -40.51
N GLN A 58 -38.23 -63.22 -40.71
CA GLN A 58 -36.80 -63.35 -40.37
C GLN A 58 -35.91 -62.45 -41.24
N ARG A 59 -36.20 -62.33 -42.55
CA ARG A 59 -35.46 -61.44 -43.46
C ARG A 59 -35.60 -59.98 -43.05
N VAL A 60 -36.81 -59.52 -42.77
CA VAL A 60 -37.05 -58.14 -42.34
C VAL A 60 -36.40 -57.86 -40.98
N ALA A 61 -36.46 -58.80 -40.04
CA ALA A 61 -35.80 -58.68 -38.74
C ALA A 61 -34.27 -58.52 -38.84
N THR A 62 -33.62 -59.31 -39.70
CA THR A 62 -32.16 -59.18 -39.93
C THR A 62 -31.80 -57.84 -40.59
N CYS A 63 -32.62 -57.36 -41.52
CA CYS A 63 -32.46 -56.07 -42.18
C CYS A 63 -32.63 -54.90 -41.17
N LEU A 64 -33.63 -54.98 -40.30
CA LEU A 64 -33.86 -54.02 -39.22
C LEU A 64 -32.69 -53.96 -38.25
N ALA A 65 -32.21 -55.12 -37.78
CA ALA A 65 -31.06 -55.20 -36.88
C ALA A 65 -29.79 -54.59 -37.52
N HIS A 66 -29.59 -54.83 -38.83
CA HIS A 66 -28.49 -54.23 -39.57
C HIS A 66 -28.59 -52.70 -39.62
N HIS A 67 -29.74 -52.16 -40.03
CA HIS A 67 -29.94 -50.72 -40.15
C HIS A 67 -29.94 -49.98 -38.80
N GLN A 68 -30.43 -50.62 -37.73
CA GLN A 68 -30.31 -50.12 -36.37
C GLN A 68 -28.84 -50.03 -35.94
N GLY A 69 -28.05 -51.09 -36.20
CA GLY A 69 -26.62 -51.08 -35.92
C GLY A 69 -25.86 -49.99 -36.67
N GLU A 70 -26.19 -49.77 -37.94
CA GLU A 70 -25.60 -48.69 -38.74
C GLU A 70 -25.98 -47.30 -38.23
N LEU A 71 -27.22 -47.12 -37.75
CA LEU A 71 -27.63 -45.87 -37.11
C LEU A 71 -26.90 -45.60 -35.80
N ASP A 72 -26.76 -46.60 -34.94
CA ASP A 72 -26.05 -46.45 -33.67
C ASP A 72 -24.56 -46.12 -33.89
N ARG A 73 -23.93 -46.75 -34.90
CA ARG A 73 -22.56 -46.42 -35.32
C ARG A 73 -22.45 -44.99 -35.81
N ALA A 74 -23.34 -44.57 -36.71
CA ALA A 74 -23.35 -43.19 -37.22
C ALA A 74 -23.61 -42.17 -36.11
N HIS A 75 -24.51 -42.47 -35.17
CA HIS A 75 -24.81 -41.60 -34.04
C HIS A 75 -23.61 -41.44 -33.10
N LYS A 76 -22.91 -42.53 -32.77
CA LYS A 76 -21.66 -42.48 -31.98
C LYS A 76 -20.60 -41.64 -32.69
N ALA A 77 -20.36 -41.89 -33.98
CA ALA A 77 -19.40 -41.13 -34.77
C ALA A 77 -19.73 -39.62 -34.80
N TYR A 78 -21.01 -39.26 -34.88
CA TYR A 78 -21.45 -37.86 -34.79
C TYR A 78 -21.16 -37.23 -33.42
N LEU A 79 -21.45 -37.95 -32.32
CA LEU A 79 -21.17 -37.45 -30.97
C LEU A 79 -19.66 -37.25 -30.75
N ASP A 80 -18.84 -38.21 -31.19
CA ASP A 80 -17.38 -38.12 -31.09
C ASP A 80 -16.83 -36.93 -31.92
N ALA A 81 -17.32 -36.76 -33.15
CA ALA A 81 -16.97 -35.62 -33.99
C ALA A 81 -17.35 -34.28 -33.34
N ARG A 82 -18.53 -34.20 -32.71
CA ARG A 82 -18.99 -32.99 -32.03
C ARG A 82 -18.17 -32.67 -30.78
N VAL A 83 -17.85 -33.66 -29.96
CA VAL A 83 -17.00 -33.49 -28.77
C VAL A 83 -15.59 -33.08 -29.17
N SER A 84 -15.00 -33.70 -30.19
CA SER A 84 -13.67 -33.34 -30.70
C SER A 84 -13.62 -31.93 -31.28
N PHE A 85 -14.67 -31.49 -31.99
CA PHE A 85 -14.80 -30.10 -32.45
C PHE A 85 -14.84 -29.11 -31.28
N ALA A 86 -15.68 -29.36 -30.27
CA ALA A 86 -15.76 -28.52 -29.07
C ALA A 86 -14.41 -28.42 -28.36
N ARG A 87 -13.71 -29.55 -28.18
CA ARG A 87 -12.38 -29.59 -27.57
C ARG A 87 -11.34 -28.78 -28.36
N ARG A 88 -11.31 -28.90 -29.69
CA ARG A 88 -10.41 -28.10 -30.54
C ARG A 88 -10.71 -26.61 -30.43
N LYS A 89 -11.98 -26.25 -30.35
CA LYS A 89 -12.42 -24.87 -30.16
C LYS A 89 -11.93 -24.29 -28.83
N ASP A 90 -12.11 -25.03 -27.73
CA ASP A 90 -11.61 -24.61 -26.42
C ASP A 90 -10.08 -24.48 -26.38
N GLN A 91 -9.38 -25.45 -26.97
CA GLN A 91 -7.92 -25.42 -27.07
C GLN A 91 -7.42 -24.21 -27.87
N SER A 92 -8.06 -23.88 -28.99
CA SER A 92 -7.74 -22.69 -29.79
C SER A 92 -7.93 -21.40 -28.98
N TYR A 93 -9.04 -21.26 -28.23
CA TYR A 93 -9.22 -20.10 -27.35
C TYR A 93 -8.17 -20.00 -26.25
N VAL A 94 -7.78 -21.13 -25.66
CA VAL A 94 -6.72 -21.16 -24.65
C VAL A 94 -5.38 -20.75 -25.26
N GLN A 95 -5.05 -21.23 -26.46
CA GLN A 95 -3.83 -20.85 -27.18
C GLN A 95 -3.83 -19.37 -27.55
N GLN A 96 -4.91 -18.85 -28.14
CA GLN A 96 -5.03 -17.43 -28.47
C GLN A 96 -4.92 -16.55 -27.21
N ARG A 97 -5.50 -16.98 -26.09
CA ARG A 97 -5.37 -16.28 -24.81
C ARG A 97 -3.93 -16.29 -24.29
N GLN A 98 -3.22 -17.41 -24.43
CA GLN A 98 -1.81 -17.50 -24.05
C GLN A 98 -0.91 -16.61 -24.93
N GLU A 99 -1.20 -16.50 -26.23
CA GLU A 99 -0.49 -15.60 -27.13
C GLU A 99 -0.72 -14.13 -26.74
N LEU A 100 -1.97 -13.74 -26.47
CA LEU A 100 -2.34 -12.36 -26.12
C LEU A 100 -1.84 -11.92 -24.74
N ILE A 101 -1.86 -12.83 -23.75
CA ILE A 101 -1.44 -12.53 -22.37
C ILE A 101 0.09 -12.75 -22.20
N GLY A 102 0.75 -13.29 -23.22
CA GLY A 102 2.10 -13.85 -23.12
C GLY A 102 2.09 -15.15 -22.32
N SER A 103 3.16 -15.93 -22.45
CA SER A 103 3.29 -17.19 -21.69
C SER A 103 3.01 -16.93 -20.20
N PRO A 104 2.16 -17.76 -19.54
CA PRO A 104 1.79 -17.56 -18.13
C PRO A 104 3.03 -17.50 -17.22
N ASP A 105 4.12 -18.15 -17.62
CA ASP A 105 5.39 -18.14 -16.90
C ASP A 105 6.09 -16.77 -16.99
N PHE A 106 6.02 -16.10 -18.15
CA PHE A 106 6.64 -14.80 -18.35
C PHE A 106 5.89 -13.70 -17.58
N SER A 107 4.55 -13.69 -17.62
CA SER A 107 3.75 -12.68 -16.91
C SER A 107 3.80 -12.85 -15.38
N GLN A 108 3.89 -14.08 -14.88
CA GLN A 108 4.10 -14.34 -13.45
C GLN A 108 5.51 -13.98 -13.02
N ARG A 109 6.52 -14.33 -13.82
CA ARG A 109 7.92 -13.97 -13.54
C ARG A 109 8.12 -12.46 -13.54
N GLN A 110 7.55 -11.72 -14.49
CA GLN A 110 7.63 -10.26 -14.54
C GLN A 110 7.02 -9.61 -13.31
N ARG A 111 5.86 -10.10 -12.84
CA ARG A 111 5.24 -9.61 -11.60
C ARG A 111 6.07 -9.88 -10.35
N ARG A 112 6.70 -11.05 -10.26
CA ARG A 112 7.62 -11.37 -9.16
C ARG A 112 8.83 -10.44 -9.16
N ILE A 113 9.47 -10.25 -10.31
CA ILE A 113 10.62 -9.34 -10.47
C ILE A 113 10.23 -7.90 -10.09
N ALA A 114 9.09 -7.41 -10.56
CA ALA A 114 8.61 -6.07 -10.21
C ALA A 114 8.35 -5.92 -8.70
N SER A 115 7.68 -6.88 -8.08
CA SER A 115 7.45 -6.88 -6.63
C SER A 115 8.75 -6.93 -5.82
N GLU A 116 9.74 -7.70 -6.27
CA GLU A 116 11.06 -7.75 -5.63
C GLU A 116 11.80 -6.42 -5.76
N GLN A 117 11.75 -5.77 -6.92
CA GLN A 117 12.33 -4.44 -7.14
C GLN A 117 11.66 -3.35 -6.30
N ASP A 118 10.33 -3.38 -6.18
CA ASP A 118 9.58 -2.46 -5.35
C ASP A 118 9.90 -2.65 -3.85
N ALA A 119 10.04 -3.91 -3.41
CA ALA A 119 10.45 -4.20 -2.04
C ALA A 119 11.88 -3.71 -1.75
N LEU A 120 12.81 -3.88 -2.70
CA LEU A 120 14.18 -3.40 -2.57
C LEU A 120 14.26 -1.87 -2.55
N THR A 121 13.54 -1.18 -3.44
CA THR A 121 13.52 0.28 -3.47
C THR A 121 12.87 0.87 -2.21
N GLY A 122 11.77 0.28 -1.74
CA GLY A 122 11.15 0.66 -0.46
C GLY A 122 12.08 0.47 0.75
N ALA A 123 12.81 -0.66 0.82
CA ALA A 123 13.77 -0.91 1.90
C ALA A 123 14.96 0.07 1.87
N GLN A 124 15.43 0.44 0.67
CA GLN A 124 16.49 1.43 0.50
C GLN A 124 16.06 2.82 0.98
N ASP A 125 14.84 3.26 0.65
CA ASP A 125 14.33 4.56 1.08
C ASP A 125 14.12 4.63 2.61
N VAL A 126 13.55 3.58 3.21
CA VAL A 126 13.42 3.47 4.68
C VAL A 126 14.79 3.55 5.35
N THR A 127 15.77 2.82 4.82
CA THR A 127 17.15 2.83 5.35
C THR A 127 17.80 4.21 5.20
N ALA A 128 17.58 4.88 4.07
CA ALA A 128 18.09 6.23 3.83
C ALA A 128 17.45 7.26 4.75
N SER A 129 16.14 7.15 5.00
CA SER A 129 15.41 7.99 5.95
C SER A 129 15.93 7.80 7.38
N LEU A 130 16.09 6.56 7.84
CA LEU A 130 16.66 6.26 9.17
C LEU A 130 18.08 6.81 9.33
N ARG A 131 18.91 6.74 8.28
CA ARG A 131 20.26 7.32 8.29
C ARG A 131 20.23 8.84 8.45
N ARG A 132 19.32 9.52 7.73
CA ARG A 132 19.11 10.98 7.87
C ARG A 132 18.64 11.32 9.28
N THR A 133 17.67 10.59 9.84
CA THR A 133 17.20 10.81 11.21
C THR A 133 18.30 10.61 12.23
N LYS A 134 19.15 9.58 12.08
CA LYS A 134 20.31 9.36 12.94
C LYS A 134 21.29 10.54 12.91
N GLN A 135 21.56 11.10 11.72
CA GLN A 135 22.43 12.27 11.57
C GLN A 135 21.84 13.50 12.25
N LEU A 136 20.55 13.78 12.05
CA LEU A 136 19.86 14.89 12.72
C LEU A 136 19.85 14.73 14.25
N MET A 137 19.65 13.53 14.76
CA MET A 137 19.71 13.26 16.20
C MET A 137 21.12 13.50 16.77
N ALA A 138 22.17 13.08 16.05
CA ALA A 138 23.55 13.38 16.46
C ALA A 138 23.80 14.90 16.54
N GLN A 139 23.33 15.65 15.55
CA GLN A 139 23.42 17.11 15.55
C GLN A 139 22.64 17.75 16.72
N ASN A 140 21.42 17.27 17.00
CA ASN A 140 20.63 17.74 18.15
C ASN A 140 21.33 17.45 19.48
N LEU A 141 22.02 16.31 19.61
CA LEU A 141 22.82 16.00 20.80
C LEU A 141 24.01 16.96 20.97
N GLU A 142 24.73 17.26 19.89
CA GLU A 142 25.82 18.26 19.93
C GLU A 142 25.30 19.65 20.31
N GLN A 143 24.17 20.06 19.73
CA GLN A 143 23.54 21.36 20.03
C GLN A 143 23.07 21.44 21.49
N THR A 144 22.43 20.39 22.01
CA THR A 144 21.98 20.35 23.42
C THR A 144 23.16 20.38 24.38
N HIS A 145 24.27 19.70 24.07
CA HIS A 145 25.50 19.79 24.86
C HIS A 145 26.07 21.21 24.88
N GLY A 146 26.12 21.88 23.73
CA GLY A 146 26.53 23.28 23.63
C GLY A 146 25.66 24.21 24.49
N ASN A 147 24.33 24.05 24.44
CA ASN A 147 23.41 24.84 25.25
C ASN A 147 23.59 24.60 26.76
N ILE A 148 23.81 23.36 27.19
CA ILE A 148 24.10 23.04 28.60
C ILE A 148 25.36 23.76 29.07
N SER A 149 26.41 23.83 28.24
CA SER A 149 27.64 24.54 28.59
C SER A 149 27.40 26.05 28.79
N VAL A 150 26.57 26.66 27.94
CA VAL A 150 26.18 28.08 28.05
C VAL A 150 25.34 28.31 29.30
N ILE A 151 24.38 27.44 29.60
CA ILE A 151 23.55 27.52 30.82
C ILE A 151 24.43 27.38 32.07
N ALA A 152 25.38 26.44 32.06
CA ALA A 152 26.31 26.25 33.17
C ALA A 152 27.19 27.50 33.39
N ALA A 153 27.68 28.12 32.31
CA ALA A 153 28.42 29.38 32.39
C ALA A 153 27.54 30.54 32.90
N GLY A 154 26.28 30.62 32.45
CA GLY A 154 25.30 31.59 32.94
C GLY A 154 25.02 31.46 34.43
N ASN A 155 24.80 30.23 34.93
CA ASN A 155 24.60 29.96 36.35
C ASN A 155 25.82 30.35 37.20
N ARG A 156 27.04 30.13 36.71
CA ARG A 156 28.26 30.58 37.41
C ARG A 156 28.30 32.10 37.54
N ARG A 157 28.05 32.83 36.44
CA ARG A 157 28.00 34.30 36.46
C ARG A 157 26.89 34.84 37.37
N LEU A 158 25.75 34.16 37.42
CA LEU A 158 24.68 34.52 38.36
C LEU A 158 25.10 34.31 39.81
N GLY A 159 25.83 33.23 40.13
CA GLY A 159 26.41 33.02 41.45
C GLY A 159 27.42 34.10 41.82
N GLU A 160 28.34 34.44 40.91
CA GLU A 160 29.31 35.53 41.09
C GLU A 160 28.61 36.89 41.33
N ALA A 161 27.54 37.17 40.58
CA ALA A 161 26.75 38.37 40.76
C ALA A 161 25.98 38.39 42.10
N ASP A 162 25.48 37.25 42.56
CA ASP A 162 24.84 37.13 43.88
C ASP A 162 25.84 37.38 45.01
N ASP A 163 27.03 36.78 44.92
CA ASP A 163 28.12 37.00 45.88
C ASP A 163 28.54 38.48 45.95
N GLU A 164 28.68 39.14 44.81
CA GLU A 164 28.98 40.58 44.71
C GLU A 164 27.87 41.43 45.34
N LEU A 165 26.59 41.09 45.12
CA LEU A 165 25.46 41.79 45.75
C LEU A 165 25.43 41.61 47.27
N VAL A 166 25.79 40.44 47.77
CA VAL A 166 25.94 40.19 49.21
C VAL A 166 27.10 41.02 49.78
N GLY A 167 28.22 41.10 49.07
CA GLY A 167 29.35 41.96 49.40
C GLY A 167 28.97 43.45 49.46
N GLN A 168 28.25 43.95 48.46
CA GLN A 168 27.76 45.33 48.45
C GLN A 168 26.81 45.62 49.61
N LYS A 169 25.90 44.70 49.94
CA LYS A 169 25.02 44.83 51.12
C LYS A 169 25.82 44.90 52.43
N GLN A 170 26.96 44.21 52.53
CA GLN A 170 27.84 44.31 53.69
C GLN A 170 28.48 45.70 53.79
N HIS A 171 29.00 46.24 52.68
CA HIS A 171 29.55 47.60 52.66
C HIS A 171 28.49 48.68 53.00
N PHE A 172 27.26 48.54 52.50
CA PHE A 172 26.17 49.46 52.87
C PHE A 172 25.84 49.39 54.37
N ARG A 173 25.87 48.20 54.98
CA ARG A 173 25.67 48.05 56.44
C ARG A 173 26.80 48.71 57.23
N GLU A 174 28.05 48.55 56.80
CA GLU A 174 29.21 49.19 57.42
C GLU A 174 29.16 50.72 57.31
N ALA A 175 28.83 51.24 56.12
CA ALA A 175 28.63 52.66 55.89
C ALA A 175 27.49 53.25 56.73
N HIS A 176 26.37 52.53 56.88
CA HIS A 176 25.30 52.95 57.78
C HIS A 176 25.72 52.93 59.26
N GLY A 177 26.53 51.93 59.67
CA GLY A 177 27.09 51.86 61.01
C GLY A 177 27.99 53.05 61.32
N SER A 178 28.89 53.40 60.41
CA SER A 178 29.81 54.54 60.56
C SER A 178 29.07 55.88 60.55
N LEU A 179 28.06 56.06 59.68
CA LEU A 179 27.15 57.22 59.73
C LEU A 179 26.40 57.29 61.06
N GLY A 180 25.96 56.15 61.60
CA GLY A 180 25.33 56.06 62.92
C GLY A 180 26.25 56.47 64.06
N THR A 181 27.54 56.13 63.99
CA THR A 181 28.55 56.59 64.97
C THR A 181 28.85 58.06 64.82
N LEU A 182 29.01 58.57 63.59
CA LEU A 182 29.23 59.99 63.32
C LEU A 182 28.05 60.83 63.80
N LYS A 183 26.82 60.38 63.59
CA LYS A 183 25.61 61.04 64.11
C LYS A 183 25.57 61.06 65.64
N ARG A 184 26.01 59.98 66.31
CA ARG A 184 26.14 59.94 67.77
C ARG A 184 27.24 60.87 68.27
N GLN A 185 28.41 60.88 67.62
CA GLN A 185 29.50 61.77 67.95
C GLN A 185 29.06 63.24 67.81
N ALA A 186 28.40 63.60 66.70
CA ALA A 186 27.86 64.94 66.50
C ALA A 186 26.81 65.33 67.55
N MET A 187 26.00 64.37 68.02
CA MET A 187 25.07 64.60 69.14
C MET A 187 25.83 64.80 70.46
N ILE A 188 26.85 63.99 70.75
CA ILE A 188 27.69 64.13 71.95
C ILE A 188 28.48 65.43 71.92
N ASP A 189 29.05 65.84 70.80
CA ASP A 189 29.75 67.13 70.70
C ASP A 189 28.79 68.31 70.92
N ARG A 190 27.53 68.17 70.47
CA ARG A 190 26.48 69.18 70.66
C ARG A 190 25.97 69.27 72.11
N PHE A 191 25.92 68.16 72.85
CA PHE A 191 25.31 68.09 74.19
C PHE A 191 26.29 67.85 75.34
N GLY A 192 27.43 67.20 75.09
CA GLY A 192 28.49 66.87 76.05
C GLY A 192 29.38 68.07 76.43
N GLY A 193 29.38 69.14 75.62
CA GLY A 193 29.98 70.43 75.98
C GLY A 193 29.30 71.16 77.15
N TRP A 194 28.27 70.57 77.77
CA TRP A 194 27.60 71.13 78.95
C TRP A 194 28.22 70.67 80.28
N ALA A 195 29.14 69.70 80.29
CA ALA A 195 29.76 69.18 81.52
C ALA A 195 31.10 69.84 81.89
N ASP A 196 31.80 70.46 80.94
CA ASP A 196 32.98 71.30 81.18
C ASP A 196 32.59 72.75 80.87
N GLY A 197 32.55 73.62 81.88
CA GLY A 197 32.05 75.01 81.82
C GLY A 197 32.80 75.95 80.87
N ARG A 198 32.81 75.66 79.58
CA ARG A 198 33.31 76.50 78.50
C ARG A 198 32.18 76.73 77.49
N LEU A 199 31.64 77.95 77.53
CA LEU A 199 30.64 78.47 76.60
C LEU A 199 31.06 78.22 75.14
N PRO A 200 30.12 77.86 74.24
CA PRO A 200 30.44 77.63 72.85
C PRO A 200 30.77 78.95 72.17
N SER A 201 32.02 79.10 71.71
CA SER A 201 32.35 80.12 70.73
C SER A 201 31.68 79.74 69.41
N CYS A 202 30.54 80.36 69.14
CA CYS A 202 29.92 80.36 67.82
C CYS A 202 30.93 80.86 66.78
N SER A 203 31.44 79.98 65.94
CA SER A 203 31.99 80.34 64.64
C SER A 203 31.09 79.73 63.57
N CYS A 204 29.98 80.43 63.31
CA CYS A 204 29.37 80.42 62.00
C CYS A 204 30.33 81.11 61.03
N PRO A 205 30.51 80.55 59.83
CA PRO A 205 30.53 81.39 58.64
C PRO A 205 29.36 80.98 57.77
N LEU A 206 28.27 81.74 57.91
CA LEU A 206 27.35 81.99 56.81
C LEU A 206 28.08 82.93 55.86
N TYR A 207 28.38 82.48 54.64
CA TYR A 207 28.15 83.33 53.47
C TYR A 207 27.85 82.44 52.26
N CYS A 208 26.61 82.54 51.81
CA CYS A 208 26.11 82.08 50.53
C CYS A 208 26.50 83.07 49.41
N GLU A 209 26.60 82.52 48.20
CA GLU A 209 26.26 83.09 46.88
C GLU A 209 27.19 84.12 46.20
N PRO A 210 27.14 84.25 44.85
CA PRO A 210 26.12 83.73 43.91
C PRO A 210 26.63 82.89 42.71
N ALA A 211 25.65 82.36 41.99
CA ALA A 211 25.72 81.70 40.69
C ALA A 211 26.20 82.62 39.54
N GLU A 212 26.87 82.06 38.54
CA GLU A 212 26.66 82.40 37.11
C GLU A 212 27.34 81.39 36.16
N THR A 213 26.48 80.74 35.37
CA THR A 213 26.58 80.21 34.00
C THR A 213 27.93 80.16 33.23
N SER A 214 28.30 78.95 32.76
CA SER A 214 28.45 78.58 31.34
C SER A 214 28.48 77.07 31.17
#